data_AF-B8LDN5-F1
#
_entry.id   AF-B8LDN5-F1
#
_cell.length_a   1.000
_cell.length_b   1.000
_cell.length_c   1.000
_cell.angle_alpha   90.00
_cell.angle_beta   90.00
_cell.angle_gamma   90.00
#
_symmetry.space_group_name_H-M   'P 1'
#
loop_
_entity.id
_entity.type
_entity.pdbx_description
1 polymer ?
#
loop_
_entity_poly.entity_id
_entity_poly.type
_entity_poly.pdbx_seq_one_letter_code
_entity_poly.pdbx_strand_id
1 'polypeptide(L)'
;MWDLKCIASALCFTVSNILYVVHGILLMKQTSSSSSMDVSTSNTTETNHFYHSTSFNYTQWKSLDPTYIESQWTHRQEQRPILMCAALFGSLAWFWMVVPVVQSAWVLSRGGKRMVGTHVLLASLSVCGGIMELLARLLTVGTTNVANWLAKDFNLNNWTSDNDGTGWRVLEMIHMITNGMTLWVDAFETLAFFGITSVFFYSVAKEPKYRVKSSAMLEETIVGIELEGSDNSVSSAKPCSSPQPPAAAFAAVSLKVPCKPSFNKCFIYYGLVIGVFSLLDFIADVLRFVNWKVFGSLSMAMNILVGVFLLPIWLLCLARQLPLVTERFERSQRWAEIRSEGDDGERTSLVIKGGDVELS
;
A
#
# COMPACT_ATOMS: atom_id res chain seq x y z
N MET A 1 -14.77 -9.80 11.67
CA MET A 1 -15.07 -8.41 11.29
C MET A 1 -14.04 -7.98 10.26
N TRP A 2 -14.42 -7.30 9.18
CA TRP A 2 -13.47 -6.79 8.18
C TRP A 2 -12.95 -5.42 8.62
N ASP A 3 -11.70 -5.09 8.28
CA ASP A 3 -11.18 -3.74 8.51
C ASP A 3 -11.73 -2.76 7.47
N LEU A 4 -12.54 -1.79 7.94
CA LEU A 4 -13.20 -0.78 7.09
C LEU A 4 -12.18 0.06 6.31
N LYS A 5 -10.97 0.29 6.84
CA LYS A 5 -9.95 1.13 6.20
C LYS A 5 -9.38 0.45 4.96
N CYS A 6 -9.19 -0.87 5.01
CA CYS A 6 -8.77 -1.65 3.85
C CYS A 6 -9.84 -1.63 2.75
N ILE A 7 -11.13 -1.74 3.13
CA ILE A 7 -12.25 -1.67 2.18
C ILE A 7 -12.31 -0.28 1.53
N ALA A 8 -12.20 0.79 2.32
CA ALA A 8 -12.18 2.16 1.82
C ALA A 8 -11.01 2.38 0.85
N SER A 9 -9.81 1.91 1.20
CA SER A 9 -8.63 1.96 0.32
C SER A 9 -8.85 1.21 -0.99
N ALA A 10 -9.37 -0.03 -0.94
CA ALA A 10 -9.66 -0.83 -2.13
C ALA A 10 -10.69 -0.16 -3.06
N LEU A 11 -11.76 0.41 -2.50
CA LEU A 11 -12.76 1.15 -3.27
C LEU A 11 -12.16 2.39 -3.92
N CYS A 12 -11.37 3.17 -3.18
CA CYS A 12 -10.73 4.38 -3.70
C CYS A 12 -9.75 4.05 -4.85
N PHE A 13 -8.91 3.01 -4.70
CA PHE A 13 -8.02 2.56 -5.78
C PHE A 13 -8.80 2.11 -7.01
N THR A 14 -9.87 1.34 -6.82
CA THR A 14 -10.69 0.84 -7.93
C THR A 14 -11.35 1.98 -8.69
N VAL A 15 -11.98 2.93 -7.97
CA VAL A 15 -12.65 4.09 -8.57
C VAL A 15 -11.64 4.98 -9.30
N SER A 16 -10.52 5.30 -8.66
CA SER A 16 -9.46 6.12 -9.27
C SER A 16 -8.97 5.52 -10.58
N ASN A 17 -8.62 4.23 -10.59
CA ASN A 17 -8.12 3.56 -11.78
C ASN A 17 -9.17 3.41 -12.88
N ILE A 18 -10.43 3.13 -12.53
CA ILE A 18 -11.53 3.13 -13.51
C ILE A 18 -11.68 4.51 -14.16
N LEU A 19 -11.61 5.59 -13.39
CA LEU A 19 -11.70 6.95 -13.93
C LEU A 19 -10.54 7.26 -14.88
N TYR A 20 -9.31 6.85 -14.55
CA TYR A 20 -8.15 6.98 -15.46
C TYR A 20 -8.33 6.17 -16.76
N VAL A 21 -8.89 4.96 -16.66
CA VAL A 21 -9.18 4.12 -17.84
C VAL A 21 -10.25 4.76 -18.71
N VAL A 22 -11.35 5.24 -18.12
CA VAL A 22 -12.42 5.94 -18.83
C VAL A 22 -11.86 7.16 -19.54
N HIS A 23 -11.06 7.98 -18.84
CA HIS A 23 -10.38 9.12 -19.44
C HIS A 23 -9.49 8.71 -20.63
N GLY A 24 -8.69 7.65 -20.48
CA GLY A 24 -7.85 7.13 -21.56
C GLY A 24 -8.66 6.64 -22.77
N ILE A 25 -9.79 5.97 -22.56
CA ILE A 25 -10.68 5.52 -23.63
C ILE A 25 -11.33 6.71 -24.35
N LEU A 26 -11.74 7.74 -23.62
CA LEU A 26 -12.30 8.97 -24.20
C LEU A 26 -11.29 9.66 -25.13
N LEU A 27 -10.03 9.74 -24.70
CA LEU A 27 -8.93 10.26 -25.52
C LEU A 27 -8.70 9.41 -26.78
N MET A 28 -8.70 8.08 -26.67
CA MET A 28 -8.54 7.21 -27.84
C MET A 28 -9.71 7.35 -28.82
N LYS A 29 -10.95 7.46 -28.34
CA LYS A 29 -12.13 7.60 -29.20
C LYS A 29 -12.05 8.86 -30.07
N GLN A 30 -11.56 9.97 -29.53
CA GLN A 30 -11.39 11.22 -30.26
C GLN A 30 -10.37 11.12 -31.41
N THR A 31 -9.30 10.34 -31.20
CA THR A 31 -8.31 10.09 -32.26
C THR A 31 -8.86 9.24 -33.41
N SER A 32 -9.90 8.44 -33.18
CA SER A 32 -10.48 7.55 -34.21
C SER A 32 -11.47 8.26 -35.13
N SER A 33 -12.29 9.19 -34.61
CA SER A 33 -13.38 9.84 -35.36
C SER A 33 -12.89 10.76 -36.48
N SER A 34 -11.68 11.30 -36.36
CA SER A 34 -11.07 12.26 -37.30
C SER A 34 -10.53 11.62 -38.59
N SER A 35 -10.39 10.29 -38.64
CA SER A 35 -9.84 9.58 -39.81
C SER A 35 -10.85 9.40 -40.97
N SER A 36 -12.12 9.79 -40.80
CA SER A 36 -13.22 9.46 -41.73
C SER A 36 -13.82 10.64 -42.49
N MET A 37 -13.29 11.87 -42.33
CA MET A 37 -13.72 13.00 -43.16
C MET A 37 -12.87 13.07 -44.43
N ASP A 38 -13.41 12.49 -45.49
CA ASP A 38 -12.86 12.53 -46.83
C ASP A 38 -12.66 13.98 -47.31
N VAL A 39 -11.48 14.20 -47.89
CA VAL A 39 -11.00 15.44 -48.52
C VAL A 39 -11.92 15.78 -49.69
N SER A 40 -13.03 16.45 -49.38
CA SER A 40 -13.90 17.07 -50.36
C SER A 40 -13.26 18.39 -50.74
N THR A 41 -12.44 18.35 -51.79
CA THR A 41 -11.71 19.46 -52.39
C THR A 41 -12.70 20.54 -52.88
N SER A 42 -13.10 21.48 -52.02
CA SER A 42 -13.89 22.65 -52.43
C SER A 42 -13.05 23.92 -52.34
N ASN A 43 -12.65 24.41 -53.52
CA ASN A 43 -11.99 25.71 -53.71
C ASN A 43 -12.99 26.83 -53.42
N THR A 44 -13.06 27.35 -52.19
CA THR A 44 -13.82 28.58 -51.93
C THR A 44 -13.34 29.30 -50.67
N THR A 45 -12.77 30.49 -50.88
CA THR A 45 -12.74 31.68 -50.01
C THR A 45 -12.30 31.50 -48.54
N GLU A 46 -11.18 32.14 -48.22
CA GLU A 46 -10.58 32.35 -46.90
C GLU A 46 -11.56 32.93 -45.86
N THR A 47 -12.42 32.11 -45.28
CA THR A 47 -13.00 32.38 -43.98
C THR A 47 -12.16 31.65 -42.94
N ASN A 48 -11.66 32.37 -41.94
CA ASN A 48 -10.94 31.85 -40.78
C ASN A 48 -11.82 30.87 -40.00
N HIS A 49 -12.00 29.66 -40.50
CA HIS A 49 -12.69 28.60 -39.80
C HIS A 49 -11.78 28.13 -38.66
N PHE A 50 -12.27 28.29 -37.43
CA PHE A 50 -11.73 27.68 -36.23
C PHE A 50 -11.67 26.16 -36.45
N TYR A 51 -10.50 25.64 -36.80
CA TYR A 51 -10.31 24.20 -37.00
C TYR A 51 -10.27 23.51 -35.64
N HIS A 52 -11.36 22.87 -35.26
CA HIS A 52 -11.35 21.87 -34.18
C HIS A 52 -10.77 20.56 -34.70
N SER A 53 -9.43 20.45 -34.75
CA SER A 53 -8.78 19.17 -34.99
C SER A 53 -8.95 18.26 -33.78
N THR A 54 -9.81 17.25 -33.91
CA THR A 54 -10.01 16.22 -32.87
C THR A 54 -8.92 15.13 -32.89
N SER A 55 -8.17 15.00 -33.99
CA SER A 55 -6.99 14.13 -34.07
C SER A 55 -5.76 14.79 -33.44
N PHE A 56 -4.97 13.99 -32.72
CA PHE A 56 -3.61 14.37 -32.35
C PHE A 56 -2.72 14.51 -33.60
N ASN A 57 -2.29 15.72 -33.90
CA ASN A 57 -1.35 16.00 -35.00
C ASN A 57 0.06 16.21 -34.43
N TYR A 58 0.91 15.18 -34.55
CA TYR A 58 2.27 15.21 -34.01
C TYR A 58 3.11 16.36 -34.60
N THR A 59 2.93 16.69 -35.89
CA THR A 59 3.70 17.73 -36.56
C THR A 59 3.36 19.12 -36.00
N GLN A 60 2.06 19.44 -35.86
CA GLN A 60 1.60 20.71 -35.29
C GLN A 60 1.95 20.84 -33.80
N TRP A 61 1.83 19.74 -33.04
CA TRP A 61 2.23 19.71 -31.63
C TRP A 61 3.74 19.93 -31.48
N LYS A 62 4.56 19.25 -32.29
CA LYS A 62 6.03 19.39 -32.28
C LYS A 62 6.48 20.78 -32.70
N SER A 63 5.79 21.43 -33.64
CA SER A 63 6.07 22.82 -34.02
C SER A 63 5.53 23.85 -33.04
N LEU A 64 4.85 23.41 -31.96
CA LEU A 64 4.16 24.26 -31.01
C LEU A 64 3.28 25.32 -31.70
N ASP A 65 2.47 24.86 -32.65
CA ASP A 65 1.53 25.75 -33.34
C ASP A 65 0.48 26.29 -32.35
N PRO A 66 0.36 27.62 -32.16
CA PRO A 66 -0.50 28.19 -31.13
C PRO A 66 -1.98 27.86 -31.34
N THR A 67 -2.46 27.85 -32.60
CA THR A 67 -3.87 27.54 -32.89
C THR A 67 -4.23 26.11 -32.55
N TYR A 68 -3.35 25.16 -32.89
CA TYR A 68 -3.48 23.78 -32.47
C TYR A 68 -3.45 23.65 -30.94
N ILE A 69 -2.49 24.28 -30.26
CA ILE A 69 -2.36 24.23 -28.80
C ILE A 69 -3.62 24.77 -28.10
N GLU A 70 -4.13 25.94 -28.52
CA GLU A 70 -5.35 26.55 -27.99
C GLU A 70 -6.54 25.57 -28.08
N SER A 71 -6.73 24.94 -29.25
CA SER A 71 -7.80 23.94 -29.45
C SER A 71 -7.66 22.73 -28.51
N GLN A 72 -6.43 22.28 -28.25
CA GLN A 72 -6.15 21.20 -27.31
C GLN A 72 -6.43 21.61 -25.86
N TRP A 73 -6.14 22.86 -25.49
CA TRP A 73 -6.44 23.38 -24.16
C TRP A 73 -7.94 23.44 -23.91
N THR A 74 -8.74 23.92 -24.87
CA THR A 74 -10.21 23.87 -24.76
C THR A 74 -10.67 22.44 -24.48
N HIS A 75 -10.11 21.47 -25.18
CA HIS A 75 -10.48 20.08 -24.98
C HIS A 75 -10.08 19.52 -23.60
N ARG A 76 -8.86 19.81 -23.13
CA ARG A 76 -8.40 19.41 -21.79
C ARG A 76 -9.28 20.00 -20.68
N GLN A 77 -9.80 21.20 -20.86
CA GLN A 77 -10.70 21.83 -19.88
C GLN A 77 -11.99 21.04 -19.70
N GLU A 78 -12.52 20.43 -20.76
CA GLU A 78 -13.73 19.59 -20.71
C GLU A 78 -13.50 18.29 -19.92
N GLN A 79 -12.32 17.69 -20.07
CA GLN A 79 -11.98 16.41 -19.41
C GLN A 79 -11.46 16.55 -17.98
N ARG A 80 -11.04 17.76 -17.60
CA ARG A 80 -10.41 18.07 -16.31
C ARG A 80 -11.17 17.54 -15.08
N PRO A 81 -12.51 17.65 -14.96
CA PRO A 81 -13.20 17.17 -13.76
C PRO A 81 -12.98 15.68 -13.50
N ILE A 82 -12.96 14.85 -14.55
CA ILE A 82 -12.73 13.40 -14.43
C ILE A 82 -11.33 13.13 -13.89
N LEU A 83 -10.32 13.82 -14.42
CA LEU A 83 -8.93 13.68 -13.99
C LEU A 83 -8.72 14.17 -12.55
N MET A 84 -9.38 15.26 -12.15
CA MET A 84 -9.35 15.74 -10.76
C MET A 84 -10.00 14.75 -9.79
N CYS A 85 -11.14 14.16 -10.15
CA CYS A 85 -11.77 13.11 -9.35
C CYS A 85 -10.86 11.87 -9.25
N ALA A 86 -10.26 11.43 -10.35
CA ALA A 86 -9.34 10.29 -10.36
C ALA A 86 -8.15 10.52 -9.41
N ALA A 87 -7.52 11.69 -9.49
CA ALA A 87 -6.41 12.09 -8.63
C ALA A 87 -6.81 12.16 -7.14
N LEU A 88 -7.99 12.70 -6.84
CA LEU A 88 -8.51 12.78 -5.47
C LEU A 88 -8.73 11.37 -4.90
N PHE A 89 -9.40 10.48 -5.62
CA PHE A 89 -9.60 9.10 -5.15
C PHE A 89 -8.27 8.35 -5.03
N GLY A 90 -7.30 8.59 -5.92
CA GLY A 90 -5.97 7.99 -5.83
C GLY A 90 -5.23 8.39 -4.54
N SER A 91 -5.17 9.70 -4.25
CA SER A 91 -4.57 10.20 -3.02
C SER A 91 -5.24 9.67 -1.75
N LEU A 92 -6.58 9.60 -1.73
CA LEU A 92 -7.33 9.00 -0.63
C LEU A 92 -7.02 7.50 -0.47
N ALA A 93 -6.89 6.77 -1.58
CA ALA A 93 -6.60 5.34 -1.56
C ALA A 93 -5.27 5.05 -0.84
N TRP A 94 -4.24 5.83 -1.16
CA TRP A 94 -2.94 5.77 -0.50
C TRP A 94 -3.01 6.12 0.97
N PHE A 95 -3.68 7.23 1.31
CA PHE A 95 -3.88 7.63 2.70
C PHE A 95 -4.53 6.52 3.52
N TRP A 96 -5.59 5.89 3.00
CA TRP A 96 -6.27 4.78 3.67
C TRP A 96 -5.43 3.50 3.71
N MET A 97 -4.53 3.28 2.75
CA MET A 97 -3.64 2.12 2.70
C MET A 97 -2.53 2.19 3.77
N VAL A 98 -2.06 3.39 4.14
CA VAL A 98 -0.98 3.55 5.13
C VAL A 98 -1.34 2.87 6.45
N VAL A 99 -2.57 3.06 6.93
CA VAL A 99 -2.99 2.55 8.24
C VAL A 99 -2.87 1.01 8.37
N PRO A 100 -3.49 0.19 7.50
CA PRO A 100 -3.37 -1.26 7.61
C PRO A 100 -1.96 -1.79 7.36
N VAL A 101 -1.14 -1.10 6.54
CA VAL A 101 0.28 -1.48 6.35
C VAL A 101 1.08 -1.23 7.63
N VAL A 102 0.91 -0.06 8.27
CA VAL A 102 1.57 0.25 9.55
C VAL A 102 1.09 -0.67 10.67
N GLN A 103 -0.21 -0.97 10.74
CA GLN A 103 -0.76 -1.93 11.70
C GLN A 103 -0.17 -3.33 11.48
N SER A 104 -0.05 -3.77 10.22
CA SER A 104 0.60 -5.04 9.90
C SER A 104 2.07 -5.04 10.32
N ALA A 105 2.80 -3.95 10.09
CA ALA A 105 4.18 -3.80 10.53
C ALA A 105 4.31 -3.92 12.06
N TRP A 106 3.43 -3.24 12.81
CA TRP A 106 3.38 -3.33 14.28
C TRP A 106 3.13 -4.76 14.76
N VAL A 107 2.11 -5.42 14.21
CA VAL A 107 1.75 -6.80 14.60
C VAL A 107 2.86 -7.79 14.26
N LEU A 108 3.45 -7.69 13.07
CA LEU A 108 4.56 -8.56 12.67
C LEU A 108 5.83 -8.34 13.52
N SER A 109 6.05 -7.11 14.00
CA SER A 109 7.16 -6.78 14.92
C SER A 109 6.96 -7.31 16.35
N ARG A 110 5.76 -7.86 16.65
CA ARG A 110 5.30 -8.21 18.00
C ARG A 110 5.39 -7.05 18.98
N GLY A 111 5.01 -5.85 18.54
CA GLY A 111 5.14 -4.62 19.34
C GLY A 111 6.59 -4.22 19.59
N GLY A 112 7.44 -4.32 18.56
CA GLY A 112 8.85 -3.90 18.61
C GLY A 112 9.83 -4.92 19.20
N LYS A 113 9.41 -6.15 19.48
CA LYS A 113 10.28 -7.18 20.07
C LYS A 113 11.10 -7.96 19.03
N ARG A 114 10.78 -7.84 17.73
CA ARG A 114 11.42 -8.63 16.67
C ARG A 114 11.59 -7.80 15.39
N MET A 115 12.76 -7.96 14.75
CA MET A 115 13.08 -7.42 13.42
C MET A 115 12.70 -5.94 13.24
N VAL A 116 12.90 -5.12 14.28
CA VAL A 116 12.39 -3.74 14.36
C VAL A 116 12.74 -2.93 13.11
N GLY A 117 13.99 -2.99 12.65
CA GLY A 117 14.44 -2.26 11.46
C GLY A 117 13.63 -2.60 10.19
N THR A 118 13.28 -3.87 9.96
CA THR A 118 12.48 -4.28 8.79
C THR A 118 11.05 -3.74 8.88
N HIS A 119 10.44 -3.73 10.06
CA HIS A 119 9.08 -3.23 10.24
C HIS A 119 9.02 -1.70 10.23
N VAL A 120 10.04 -1.04 10.78
CA VAL A 120 10.21 0.42 10.65
C VAL A 120 10.36 0.79 9.19
N LEU A 121 11.21 0.08 8.42
CA LEU A 121 11.33 0.30 6.98
C LEU A 121 10.00 0.13 6.25
N LEU A 122 9.23 -0.93 6.56
CA LEU A 122 7.90 -1.16 5.97
C LEU A 122 6.93 0.00 6.25
N ALA A 123 6.87 0.46 7.51
CA ALA A 123 6.04 1.58 7.90
C ALA A 123 6.50 2.90 7.24
N SER A 124 7.82 3.16 7.22
CA SER A 124 8.41 4.35 6.61
C SER A 124 8.14 4.41 5.10
N LEU A 125 8.35 3.31 4.37
CA LEU A 125 8.04 3.25 2.93
C LEU A 125 6.57 3.56 2.66
N SER A 126 5.66 3.01 3.48
CA SER A 126 4.23 3.25 3.33
C SER A 126 3.85 4.70 3.62
N VAL A 127 4.35 5.29 4.73
CA VAL A 127 4.05 6.67 5.11
C VAL A 127 4.66 7.65 4.11
N CYS A 128 5.93 7.49 3.75
CA CYS A 128 6.60 8.34 2.77
C CYS A 128 5.93 8.23 1.40
N GLY A 129 5.59 7.03 0.94
CA GLY A 129 4.84 6.83 -0.31
C GLY A 129 3.49 7.55 -0.31
N GLY A 130 2.71 7.39 0.77
CA GLY A 130 1.41 8.06 0.89
C GLY A 130 1.52 9.59 0.96
N ILE A 131 2.53 10.14 1.63
CA ILE A 131 2.77 11.59 1.68
C ILE A 131 3.21 12.11 0.31
N MET A 132 4.16 11.43 -0.34
CA MET A 132 4.65 11.84 -1.67
C MET A 132 3.53 11.86 -2.69
N GLU A 133 2.67 10.85 -2.70
CA GLU A 133 1.52 10.80 -3.60
C GLU A 133 0.51 11.92 -3.31
N LEU A 134 0.17 12.15 -2.03
CA LEU A 134 -0.71 13.25 -1.65
C LEU A 134 -0.16 14.60 -2.12
N LEU A 135 1.13 14.86 -1.90
CA LEU A 135 1.79 16.08 -2.34
C LEU A 135 1.79 16.21 -3.88
N ALA A 136 2.10 15.13 -4.60
CA ALA A 136 2.13 15.13 -6.05
C ALA A 136 0.74 15.41 -6.67
N ARG A 137 -0.32 14.81 -6.12
CA ARG A 137 -1.70 15.08 -6.57
C ARG A 137 -2.14 16.49 -6.22
N LEU A 138 -1.82 17.01 -5.04
CA LEU A 138 -2.11 18.40 -4.68
C LEU A 138 -1.38 19.41 -5.59
N LEU A 139 -0.10 19.16 -5.88
CA LEU A 139 0.67 19.97 -6.83
C LEU A 139 0.06 19.90 -8.23
N THR A 140 -0.33 18.71 -8.69
CA THR A 140 -1.00 18.52 -10.00
C THR A 140 -2.33 19.26 -10.08
N VAL A 141 -3.13 19.25 -9.00
CA VAL A 141 -4.38 20.01 -8.94
C VAL A 141 -4.10 21.52 -8.99
N GLY A 142 -3.12 22.01 -8.23
CA GLY A 142 -2.72 23.40 -8.22
C GLY A 142 -2.22 23.89 -9.58
N THR A 143 -1.31 23.15 -10.22
CA THR A 143 -0.78 23.48 -11.54
C THR A 143 -1.87 23.45 -12.60
N THR A 144 -2.78 22.47 -12.56
CA THR A 144 -3.92 22.37 -13.49
C THR A 144 -4.92 23.52 -13.30
N ASN A 145 -5.14 23.96 -12.05
CA ASN A 145 -5.96 25.13 -11.76
C ASN A 145 -5.38 26.41 -12.37
N VAL A 146 -4.09 26.67 -12.12
CA VAL A 146 -3.39 27.84 -12.64
C VAL A 146 -3.32 27.82 -14.16
N ALA A 147 -3.00 26.67 -14.76
CA ALA A 147 -2.95 26.51 -16.21
C ALA A 147 -4.31 26.77 -16.87
N ASN A 148 -5.40 26.32 -16.25
CA ASN A 148 -6.75 26.62 -16.74
C ASN A 148 -7.11 28.10 -16.61
N TRP A 149 -6.73 28.75 -15.51
CA TRP A 149 -6.93 30.20 -15.36
C TRP A 149 -6.15 30.96 -16.44
N LEU A 150 -4.88 30.60 -16.67
CA LEU A 150 -4.07 31.17 -17.75
C LEU A 150 -4.71 30.95 -19.13
N ALA A 151 -5.24 29.76 -19.41
CA ALA A 151 -5.85 29.46 -20.70
C ALA A 151 -7.19 30.17 -20.94
N LYS A 152 -7.92 30.59 -19.89
CA LYS A 152 -9.24 31.22 -20.01
C LYS A 152 -9.21 32.74 -19.88
N ASP A 153 -8.54 33.21 -18.84
CA ASP A 153 -8.69 34.58 -18.35
C ASP A 153 -7.46 35.43 -18.69
N PHE A 154 -6.31 34.80 -18.94
CA PHE A 154 -5.09 35.51 -19.33
C PHE A 154 -5.01 35.63 -20.86
N ASN A 155 -4.67 36.83 -21.36
CA ASN A 155 -4.54 37.07 -22.80
C ASN A 155 -3.23 36.49 -23.35
N LEU A 156 -3.20 35.17 -23.56
CA LEU A 156 -2.04 34.43 -24.07
C LEU A 156 -1.66 34.81 -25.52
N ASN A 157 -2.62 35.34 -26.29
CA ASN A 157 -2.41 35.79 -27.67
C ASN A 157 -1.53 37.05 -27.69
N ASN A 158 -1.78 38.00 -26.80
CA ASN A 158 -1.04 39.25 -26.68
C ASN A 158 -0.01 39.24 -25.54
N TRP A 159 0.61 38.07 -25.26
CA TRP A 159 1.68 37.99 -24.25
C TRP A 159 2.88 38.85 -24.67
N THR A 160 3.21 38.83 -25.96
CA THR A 160 4.21 39.66 -26.62
C THR A 160 3.49 40.71 -27.48
N SER A 161 4.18 41.78 -27.88
CA SER A 161 3.63 42.80 -28.78
C SER A 161 3.26 42.28 -30.17
N ASP A 162 3.80 41.11 -30.54
CA ASP A 162 3.83 40.63 -31.91
C ASP A 162 2.68 39.66 -32.23
N ASN A 163 1.83 39.36 -31.23
CA ASN A 163 0.68 38.43 -31.34
C ASN A 163 1.06 37.08 -31.96
N ASP A 164 2.24 36.56 -31.62
CA ASP A 164 2.86 35.37 -32.22
C ASP A 164 2.44 34.06 -31.55
N GLY A 165 1.53 34.13 -30.57
CA GLY A 165 1.08 32.99 -29.78
C GLY A 165 2.14 32.46 -28.80
N THR A 166 3.19 33.23 -28.49
CA THR A 166 4.25 32.80 -27.55
C THR A 166 3.69 32.40 -26.17
N GLY A 167 2.63 33.05 -25.69
CA GLY A 167 1.98 32.68 -24.43
C GLY A 167 1.48 31.23 -24.41
N TRP A 168 0.82 30.79 -25.50
CA TRP A 168 0.35 29.41 -25.64
C TRP A 168 1.49 28.39 -25.68
N ARG A 169 2.59 28.72 -26.37
CA ARG A 169 3.78 27.86 -26.43
C ARG A 169 4.41 27.67 -25.06
N VAL A 170 4.58 28.75 -24.32
CA VAL A 170 5.13 28.73 -22.95
C VAL A 170 4.23 27.90 -22.03
N LEU A 171 2.90 28.09 -22.10
CA LEU A 171 1.95 27.32 -21.31
C LEU A 171 2.05 25.81 -21.61
N GLU A 172 2.14 25.43 -22.89
CA GLU A 172 2.29 24.02 -23.28
C GLU A 172 3.63 23.44 -22.79
N MET A 173 4.73 24.20 -22.87
CA MET A 173 6.03 23.77 -22.35
C MET A 173 5.99 23.52 -20.83
N ILE A 174 5.37 24.43 -20.07
CA ILE A 174 5.19 24.27 -18.62
C ILE A 174 4.34 23.03 -18.32
N HIS A 175 3.27 22.80 -19.09
CA HIS A 175 2.42 21.62 -18.93
C HIS A 175 3.19 20.32 -19.21
N MET A 176 3.97 20.26 -20.29
CA MET A 176 4.82 19.10 -20.61
C MET A 176 5.83 18.80 -19.50
N ILE A 177 6.52 19.83 -18.99
CA ILE A 177 7.49 19.68 -17.89
C ILE A 177 6.78 19.17 -16.63
N THR A 178 5.62 19.75 -16.29
CA THR A 178 4.82 19.34 -15.12
C THR A 178 4.40 17.88 -15.22
N ASN A 179 3.87 17.46 -16.36
CA ASN A 179 3.49 16.06 -16.58
C ASN A 179 4.70 15.13 -16.49
N GLY A 180 5.86 15.54 -17.04
CA GLY A 180 7.10 14.79 -16.93
C GLY A 180 7.54 14.58 -15.48
N MET A 181 7.42 15.61 -14.64
CA MET A 181 7.70 15.49 -13.20
C MET A 181 6.72 14.55 -12.50
N THR A 182 5.43 14.65 -12.78
CA THR A 182 4.40 13.76 -12.18
C THR A 182 4.65 12.30 -12.54
N LEU A 183 5.03 12.00 -13.79
CA LEU A 183 5.35 10.63 -14.22
C LEU A 183 6.50 10.02 -13.43
N TRP A 184 7.52 10.81 -13.06
CA TRP A 184 8.59 10.32 -12.20
C TRP A 184 8.09 9.98 -10.80
N VAL A 185 7.19 10.80 -10.25
CA VAL A 185 6.61 10.50 -8.93
C VAL A 185 5.76 9.24 -8.99
N ASP A 186 4.92 9.09 -10.01
CA ASP A 186 4.11 7.87 -10.25
C ASP A 186 5.03 6.63 -10.39
N ALA A 187 6.17 6.75 -11.08
CA ALA A 187 7.16 5.67 -11.17
C ALA A 187 7.80 5.34 -9.81
N PHE A 188 8.15 6.34 -9.00
CA PHE A 188 8.68 6.09 -7.65
C PHE A 188 7.64 5.46 -6.72
N GLU A 189 6.36 5.79 -6.90
CA GLU A 189 5.25 5.18 -6.19
C GLU A 189 5.16 3.68 -6.46
N THR A 190 5.18 3.25 -7.73
CA THR A 190 5.14 1.84 -8.10
C THR A 190 6.36 1.08 -7.58
N LEU A 191 7.53 1.72 -7.57
CA LEU A 191 8.75 1.18 -6.95
C LEU A 191 8.63 1.05 -5.42
N ALA A 192 8.07 2.06 -4.75
CA ALA A 192 7.83 2.02 -3.31
C ALA A 192 6.85 0.89 -2.94
N PHE A 193 5.81 0.69 -3.74
CA PHE A 193 4.86 -0.41 -3.56
C PHE A 193 5.52 -1.80 -3.73
N PHE A 194 6.42 -1.96 -4.72
CA PHE A 194 7.27 -3.16 -4.81
C PHE A 194 8.12 -3.36 -3.55
N GLY A 195 8.70 -2.28 -3.01
CA GLY A 195 9.44 -2.31 -1.75
C GLY A 195 8.57 -2.77 -0.56
N ILE A 196 7.37 -2.20 -0.41
CA ILE A 196 6.40 -2.56 0.65
C ILE A 196 6.06 -4.04 0.58
N THR A 197 5.63 -4.54 -0.57
CA THR A 197 5.23 -5.95 -0.75
C THR A 197 6.40 -6.92 -0.55
N SER A 198 7.60 -6.57 -1.01
CA SER A 198 8.82 -7.38 -0.82
C SER A 198 9.26 -7.46 0.64
N VAL A 199 9.27 -6.32 1.34
CA VAL A 199 9.59 -6.27 2.78
C VAL A 199 8.53 -7.01 3.59
N PHE A 200 7.25 -6.86 3.24
CA PHE A 200 6.14 -7.60 3.84
C PHE A 200 6.34 -9.11 3.66
N PHE A 201 6.61 -9.58 2.43
CA PHE A 201 6.89 -10.98 2.13
C PHE A 201 8.04 -11.52 2.98
N TYR A 202 9.19 -10.82 2.97
CA TYR A 202 10.38 -11.21 3.72
C TYR A 202 10.09 -11.30 5.23
N SER A 203 9.36 -10.33 5.75
CA SER A 203 8.99 -10.23 7.16
C SER A 203 8.21 -11.46 7.63
N VAL A 204 7.18 -11.85 6.87
CA VAL A 204 6.38 -13.03 7.21
C VAL A 204 7.15 -14.33 6.96
N ALA A 205 7.94 -14.41 5.88
CA ALA A 205 8.75 -15.60 5.57
C ALA A 205 9.77 -15.93 6.67
N LYS A 206 10.27 -14.93 7.39
CA LYS A 206 11.22 -15.11 8.50
C LYS A 206 10.57 -15.47 9.83
N GLU A 207 9.24 -15.58 9.93
CA GLU A 207 8.56 -15.96 11.18
C GLU A 207 9.07 -17.28 11.76
N PRO A 208 9.32 -17.34 13.10
CA PRO A 208 9.77 -18.57 13.72
C PRO A 208 8.67 -19.63 13.62
N LYS A 209 9.01 -20.76 13.01
CA LYS A 209 8.09 -21.89 12.83
C LYS A 209 7.76 -22.61 14.14
N TYR A 210 8.62 -22.47 15.16
CA TYR A 210 8.49 -23.14 16.44
C TYR A 210 8.67 -22.13 17.57
N ARG A 211 7.91 -22.33 18.66
CA ARG A 211 8.11 -21.65 19.94
C ARG A 211 8.54 -22.68 20.97
N VAL A 212 9.59 -22.34 21.71
CA VAL A 212 10.01 -23.13 22.86
C VAL A 212 9.04 -22.84 24.00
N LYS A 213 8.34 -23.86 24.50
CA LYS A 213 7.63 -23.76 25.79
C LYS A 213 8.59 -24.20 26.88
N SER A 214 8.75 -23.36 27.92
CA SER A 214 9.47 -23.75 29.13
C SER A 214 8.68 -24.85 29.86
N SER A 215 9.38 -25.89 30.30
CA SER A 215 8.80 -27.10 30.91
C SER A 215 8.01 -26.81 32.20
N ALA A 216 8.29 -25.69 32.88
CA ALA A 216 7.51 -25.22 34.04
C ALA A 216 6.00 -25.08 33.76
N MET A 217 5.60 -24.92 32.48
CA MET A 217 4.18 -24.81 32.10
C MET A 217 3.45 -26.16 32.03
N LEU A 218 4.18 -27.28 31.93
CA LEU A 218 3.54 -28.60 31.77
C LEU A 218 3.03 -29.16 33.11
N GLU A 219 3.71 -28.82 34.20
CA GLU A 219 3.45 -29.37 35.54
C GLU A 219 2.06 -28.95 36.05
N GLU A 220 1.65 -27.71 35.80
CA GLU A 220 0.35 -27.18 36.22
C GLU A 220 -0.84 -27.77 35.43
N THR A 221 -0.61 -28.16 34.16
CA THR A 221 -1.67 -28.77 33.32
C THR A 221 -1.92 -30.24 33.69
N ILE A 222 -0.91 -30.94 34.21
CA ILE A 222 -1.04 -32.36 34.60
C ILE A 222 -1.77 -32.50 35.94
N VAL A 223 -1.55 -31.57 36.88
CA VAL A 223 -2.19 -31.61 38.21
C VAL A 223 -3.71 -31.36 38.13
N GLY A 224 -4.21 -30.69 37.09
CA GLY A 224 -5.65 -30.42 36.91
C GLY A 224 -6.48 -31.55 36.29
N ILE A 225 -5.86 -32.63 35.79
CA ILE A 225 -6.57 -33.73 35.10
C ILE A 225 -6.79 -34.94 36.01
N GLU A 226 -6.16 -35.01 37.19
CA GLU A 226 -6.21 -36.21 38.07
C GLU A 226 -7.31 -36.20 39.15
N LEU A 227 -8.24 -35.24 39.18
CA LEU A 227 -9.24 -35.14 40.25
C LEU A 227 -10.70 -35.45 39.88
N GLU A 228 -10.97 -36.09 38.75
CA GLU A 228 -12.30 -36.66 38.47
C GLU A 228 -12.24 -38.18 38.29
N GLY A 229 -12.39 -38.88 39.42
CA GLY A 229 -13.08 -40.17 39.46
C GLY A 229 -12.20 -41.42 39.48
N SER A 230 -11.91 -41.94 40.67
CA SER A 230 -12.15 -43.35 41.00
C SER A 230 -11.90 -43.59 42.49
N ASP A 231 -12.96 -43.53 43.29
CA ASP A 231 -13.01 -44.21 44.57
C ASP A 231 -12.76 -45.71 44.37
N ASN A 232 -11.71 -46.26 44.97
CA ASN A 232 -11.78 -47.54 45.70
C ASN A 232 -10.46 -47.95 46.37
N SER A 233 -10.59 -48.18 47.68
CA SER A 233 -9.89 -49.16 48.53
C SER A 233 -8.35 -49.17 48.61
N VAL A 234 -7.86 -48.50 49.65
CA VAL A 234 -6.96 -49.00 50.72
C VAL A 234 -6.04 -50.19 50.37
N SER A 235 -4.73 -49.94 50.36
CA SER A 235 -3.76 -50.84 51.02
C SER A 235 -2.54 -50.06 51.50
N SER A 236 -2.32 -50.12 52.82
CA SER A 236 -1.18 -49.59 53.57
C SER A 236 0.13 -50.20 53.09
N ALA A 237 1.06 -49.37 52.60
CA ALA A 237 2.41 -49.80 52.26
C ALA A 237 3.50 -48.83 52.76
N LYS A 238 4.51 -49.47 53.36
CA LYS A 238 5.79 -49.04 53.95
C LYS A 238 6.45 -47.75 53.42
N PRO A 239 7.07 -46.94 54.31
CA PRO A 239 7.97 -45.86 53.91
C PRO A 239 9.29 -46.43 53.38
N CYS A 240 9.51 -46.33 52.07
CA CYS A 240 10.82 -46.57 51.44
C CYS A 240 11.62 -45.26 51.38
N SER A 241 12.87 -45.36 51.79
CA SER A 241 13.93 -44.35 51.67
C SER A 241 14.00 -43.77 50.25
N SER A 242 13.96 -42.45 50.17
CA SER A 242 13.96 -41.65 48.96
C SER A 242 15.26 -41.78 48.15
N PRO A 243 15.20 -42.25 46.89
CA PRO A 243 16.29 -42.07 45.94
C PRO A 243 16.29 -40.60 45.50
N GLN A 244 17.39 -39.91 45.74
CA GLN A 244 17.66 -38.57 45.22
C GLN A 244 17.53 -38.60 43.68
N PRO A 245 16.67 -37.78 43.07
CA PRO A 245 16.47 -37.84 41.62
C PRO A 245 17.77 -37.46 40.90
N PRO A 246 18.20 -38.23 39.88
CA PRO A 246 19.42 -37.94 39.15
C PRO A 246 19.32 -36.56 38.51
N ALA A 247 20.31 -35.71 38.72
CA ALA A 247 20.38 -34.34 38.17
C ALA A 247 20.25 -34.26 36.63
N ALA A 248 20.38 -35.39 35.93
CA ALA A 248 20.14 -35.52 34.50
C ALA A 248 18.64 -35.54 34.09
N ALA A 249 17.70 -35.75 35.02
CA ALA A 249 16.26 -35.76 34.74
C ALA A 249 15.67 -34.34 34.52
N PHE A 250 16.42 -33.30 34.88
CA PHE A 250 16.08 -31.90 34.62
C PHE A 250 16.77 -31.34 33.37
N ALA A 251 17.26 -32.20 32.46
CA ALA A 251 17.54 -31.80 31.10
C ALA A 251 16.21 -31.38 30.45
N ALA A 252 15.81 -30.13 30.71
CA ALA A 252 14.53 -29.54 30.38
C ALA A 252 14.21 -29.85 28.92
N VAL A 253 13.27 -30.76 28.71
CA VAL A 253 12.78 -31.11 27.38
C VAL A 253 12.06 -29.88 26.86
N SER A 254 12.82 -29.02 26.17
CA SER A 254 12.31 -27.86 25.46
C SER A 254 11.43 -28.35 24.32
N LEU A 255 10.15 -28.57 24.62
CA LEU A 255 9.16 -28.98 23.63
C LEU A 255 8.99 -27.82 22.62
N LYS A 256 9.44 -28.07 21.39
CA LYS A 256 9.24 -27.17 20.25
C LYS A 256 7.78 -27.29 19.80
N VAL A 257 6.95 -26.31 20.16
CA VAL A 257 5.56 -26.27 19.71
C VAL A 257 5.47 -25.56 18.36
N PRO A 258 4.91 -26.18 17.32
CA PRO A 258 4.73 -25.53 16.02
C PRO A 258 3.82 -24.30 16.17
N CYS A 259 4.26 -23.17 15.62
CA CYS A 259 3.50 -21.92 15.59
C CYS A 259 2.82 -21.74 14.24
N LYS A 260 1.53 -21.43 14.25
CA LYS A 260 0.80 -21.05 13.03
C LYS A 260 1.32 -19.68 12.56
N PRO A 261 1.65 -19.51 11.26
CA PRO A 261 2.09 -18.21 10.74
C PRO A 261 1.00 -17.15 10.89
N SER A 262 1.42 -15.89 11.00
CA SER A 262 0.51 -14.75 11.16
C SER A 262 -0.41 -14.63 9.94
N PHE A 263 0.16 -14.64 8.74
CA PHE A 263 -0.57 -14.55 7.48
C PHE A 263 -0.52 -15.86 6.68
N ASN A 264 -1.50 -16.07 5.81
CA ASN A 264 -1.53 -17.24 4.94
C ASN A 264 -0.41 -17.17 3.87
N LYS A 265 0.26 -18.29 3.59
CA LYS A 265 1.29 -18.39 2.55
C LYS A 265 0.79 -17.92 1.19
N CYS A 266 -0.42 -18.35 0.79
CA CYS A 266 -1.02 -17.95 -0.49
C CYS A 266 -1.16 -16.42 -0.62
N PHE A 267 -1.62 -15.77 0.44
CA PHE A 267 -1.75 -14.30 0.49
C PHE A 267 -0.40 -13.58 0.34
N ILE A 268 0.64 -14.11 0.98
CA ILE A 268 1.99 -13.51 0.94
C ILE A 268 2.61 -13.66 -0.46
N TYR A 269 2.50 -14.84 -1.08
CA TYR A 269 2.96 -15.04 -2.46
C TYR A 269 2.15 -14.21 -3.45
N TYR A 270 0.84 -14.08 -3.24
CA TYR A 270 0.01 -13.19 -4.05
C TYR A 270 0.51 -11.74 -3.97
N GLY A 271 0.75 -11.21 -2.77
CA GLY A 271 1.34 -9.87 -2.59
C GLY A 271 2.70 -9.72 -3.29
N LEU A 272 3.57 -10.72 -3.24
CA LEU A 272 4.86 -10.71 -3.94
C LEU A 272 4.68 -10.65 -5.46
N VAL A 273 3.74 -11.40 -6.03
CA VAL A 273 3.43 -11.37 -7.47
C VAL A 273 2.96 -9.97 -7.90
N ILE A 274 2.10 -9.32 -7.11
CA ILE A 274 1.70 -7.93 -7.37
C ILE A 274 2.90 -7.00 -7.29
N GLY A 275 3.79 -7.20 -6.31
CA GLY A 275 5.05 -6.46 -6.22
C GLY A 275 5.90 -6.60 -7.48
N VAL A 276 6.07 -7.82 -8.01
CA VAL A 276 6.83 -8.05 -9.25
C VAL A 276 6.17 -7.34 -10.44
N PHE A 277 4.84 -7.39 -10.56
CA PHE A 277 4.15 -6.60 -11.60
C PHE A 277 4.35 -5.09 -11.40
N SER A 278 4.38 -4.59 -10.16
CA SER A 278 4.64 -3.18 -9.89
C SER A 278 6.08 -2.76 -10.25
N LEU A 279 7.06 -3.66 -10.10
CA LEU A 279 8.41 -3.44 -10.59
C LEU A 279 8.47 -3.40 -12.14
N LEU A 280 7.71 -4.26 -12.82
CA LEU A 280 7.60 -4.22 -14.28
C LEU A 280 6.92 -2.93 -14.75
N ASP A 281 5.94 -2.45 -14.01
CA ASP A 281 5.25 -1.17 -14.28
C ASP A 281 6.22 0.01 -14.14
N PHE A 282 6.99 0.07 -13.04
CA PHE A 282 8.09 1.04 -12.87
C PHE A 282 9.06 1.03 -14.07
N ILE A 283 9.50 -0.16 -14.51
CA ILE A 283 10.38 -0.30 -15.66
C ILE A 283 9.71 0.25 -16.93
N ALA A 284 8.42 -0.05 -17.14
CA ALA A 284 7.66 0.47 -18.27
C ALA A 284 7.54 2.00 -18.23
N ASP A 285 7.29 2.59 -17.06
CA ASP A 285 7.22 4.04 -16.90
C ASP A 285 8.55 4.73 -17.19
N VAL A 286 9.68 4.18 -16.72
CA VAL A 286 11.02 4.70 -17.05
C VAL A 286 11.33 4.54 -18.54
N LEU A 287 10.98 3.40 -19.14
CA LEU A 287 11.21 3.15 -20.58
C LEU A 287 10.27 3.97 -21.49
N ARG A 288 9.21 4.58 -20.94
CA ARG A 288 8.33 5.51 -21.65
C ARG A 288 9.08 6.70 -22.25
N PHE A 289 10.20 7.11 -21.66
CA PHE A 289 11.08 8.15 -22.21
C PHE A 289 11.84 7.71 -23.47
N VAL A 290 12.01 6.40 -23.70
CA VAL A 290 12.67 5.85 -24.90
C VAL A 290 11.65 5.68 -26.03
N ASN A 291 10.51 5.05 -25.75
CA ASN A 291 9.45 4.86 -26.74
C ASN A 291 8.07 5.00 -26.07
N TRP A 292 7.54 6.21 -26.14
CA TRP A 292 6.27 6.57 -25.53
C TRP A 292 5.10 5.68 -25.99
N LYS A 293 5.06 5.29 -27.26
CA LYS A 293 3.93 4.52 -27.82
C LYS A 293 3.88 3.10 -27.27
N VAL A 294 5.00 2.39 -27.29
CA VAL A 294 5.07 0.98 -26.85
C VAL A 294 4.94 0.90 -25.34
N PHE A 295 5.81 1.61 -24.61
CA PHE A 295 5.85 1.54 -23.16
C PHE A 295 4.67 2.27 -22.51
N GLY A 296 4.11 3.29 -23.18
CA GLY A 296 2.88 3.93 -22.71
C GLY A 296 1.67 3.01 -22.74
N SER A 297 1.55 2.17 -23.79
CA SER A 297 0.52 1.13 -23.85
C SER A 297 0.75 0.02 -22.82
N LEU A 298 2.01 -0.36 -22.59
CA LEU A 298 2.36 -1.38 -21.59
C LEU A 298 2.03 -0.90 -20.16
N SER A 299 2.49 0.30 -19.78
CA SER A 299 2.18 0.93 -18.49
C SER A 299 0.67 1.07 -18.28
N MET A 300 -0.10 1.45 -19.33
CA MET A 300 -1.56 1.49 -19.23
C MET A 300 -2.17 0.11 -18.94
N ALA A 301 -1.71 -0.95 -19.62
CA ALA A 301 -2.18 -2.31 -19.39
C ALA A 301 -1.82 -2.83 -17.98
N MET A 302 -0.61 -2.51 -17.51
CA MET A 302 -0.12 -2.86 -16.19
C MET A 302 -0.90 -2.15 -15.09
N ASN A 303 -1.17 -0.85 -15.24
CA ASN A 303 -1.99 -0.09 -14.30
C ASN A 303 -3.43 -0.65 -14.22
N ILE A 304 -4.02 -1.07 -15.35
CA ILE A 304 -5.32 -1.76 -15.34
C ILE A 304 -5.22 -3.07 -14.55
N LEU A 305 -4.24 -3.91 -14.88
CA LEU A 305 -4.09 -5.23 -14.26
C LEU A 305 -3.85 -5.11 -12.75
N VAL A 306 -2.89 -4.27 -12.35
CA VAL A 306 -2.48 -4.10 -10.95
C VAL A 306 -3.49 -3.25 -10.18
N GLY A 307 -3.80 -2.05 -10.68
CA GLY A 307 -4.60 -1.05 -9.97
C GLY A 307 -6.09 -1.34 -9.90
N VAL A 308 -6.69 -1.92 -10.96
CA VAL A 308 -8.13 -2.22 -10.99
C VAL A 308 -8.44 -3.58 -10.39
N PHE A 309 -7.59 -4.60 -10.63
CA PHE A 309 -7.92 -5.97 -10.25
C PHE A 309 -7.08 -6.49 -9.09
N LEU A 310 -5.76 -6.55 -9.24
CA LEU A 310 -4.92 -7.29 -8.29
C LEU A 310 -4.82 -6.60 -6.92
N LEU A 311 -4.58 -5.28 -6.91
CA LEU A 311 -4.39 -4.51 -5.68
C LEU A 311 -5.67 -4.47 -4.82
N PRO A 312 -6.87 -4.17 -5.35
CA PRO A 312 -8.09 -4.21 -4.55
C PRO A 312 -8.36 -5.60 -3.95
N ILE A 313 -8.16 -6.68 -4.72
CA ILE A 313 -8.33 -8.05 -4.20
C ILE A 313 -7.35 -8.34 -3.06
N TRP A 314 -6.09 -7.91 -3.19
CA TRP A 314 -5.09 -8.06 -2.14
C TRP A 314 -5.47 -7.28 -0.87
N LEU A 315 -5.93 -6.04 -1.01
CA LEU A 315 -6.40 -5.22 0.12
C LEU A 315 -7.62 -5.84 0.81
N LEU A 316 -8.56 -6.42 0.07
CA LEU A 316 -9.70 -7.14 0.65
C LEU A 316 -9.25 -8.41 1.42
N CYS A 317 -8.23 -9.13 0.91
CA CYS A 317 -7.64 -10.25 1.63
C CYS A 317 -6.92 -9.81 2.92
N LEU A 318 -6.27 -8.65 2.88
CA LEU A 318 -5.64 -8.02 4.06
C LEU A 318 -6.71 -7.60 5.08
N ALA A 319 -7.82 -7.00 4.64
CA ALA A 319 -8.95 -6.57 5.48
C ALA A 319 -9.53 -7.70 6.34
N ARG A 320 -9.52 -8.92 5.80
CA ARG A 320 -10.00 -10.12 6.50
C ARG A 320 -8.96 -10.71 7.46
N GLN A 321 -7.69 -10.69 7.07
CA GLN A 321 -6.63 -11.31 7.88
C GLN A 321 -6.20 -10.43 9.05
N LEU A 322 -6.08 -9.11 8.83
CA LEU A 322 -5.51 -8.20 9.80
C LEU A 322 -6.19 -8.26 11.19
N PRO A 323 -7.53 -8.18 11.32
CA PRO A 323 -8.19 -8.28 12.63
C PRO A 323 -7.91 -9.60 13.35
N LEU A 324 -7.83 -10.72 12.61
CA LEU A 324 -7.55 -12.04 13.18
C LEU A 324 -6.13 -12.14 13.72
N VAL A 325 -5.16 -11.51 13.06
CA VAL A 325 -3.77 -11.50 13.53
C VAL A 325 -3.62 -10.59 14.74
N THR A 326 -4.25 -9.40 14.71
CA THR A 326 -4.26 -8.45 15.83
C THR A 326 -4.84 -9.08 17.10
N GLU A 327 -6.00 -9.72 17.02
CA GLU A 327 -6.63 -10.39 18.16
C GLU A 327 -5.74 -11.48 18.78
N ARG A 328 -5.07 -12.28 17.93
CA ARG A 328 -4.11 -13.30 18.41
C ARG A 328 -2.90 -12.67 19.09
N PHE A 329 -2.42 -11.55 18.58
CA PHE A 329 -1.31 -10.81 19.14
C PHE A 329 -1.67 -10.23 20.52
N GLU A 330 -2.80 -9.53 20.63
CA GLU A 330 -3.30 -8.97 21.89
C GLU A 330 -3.53 -10.06 22.94
N ARG A 331 -4.17 -11.17 22.56
CA ARG A 331 -4.33 -12.32 23.46
C ARG A 331 -2.97 -12.84 23.94
N SER A 332 -1.98 -12.93 23.04
CA SER A 332 -0.64 -13.38 23.40
C SER A 332 0.11 -12.41 24.31
N GLN A 333 -0.15 -11.11 24.20
CA GLN A 333 0.40 -10.10 25.12
C GLN A 333 -0.24 -10.20 26.50
N ARG A 334 -1.57 -10.29 26.60
CA ARG A 334 -2.27 -10.47 27.88
C ARG A 334 -1.79 -11.72 28.63
N TRP A 335 -1.60 -12.84 27.93
CA TRP A 335 -1.04 -14.05 28.54
C TRP A 335 0.43 -13.93 28.97
N ALA A 336 1.17 -12.98 28.42
CA ALA A 336 2.54 -12.69 28.85
C ALA A 336 2.54 -11.76 30.08
N GLU A 337 1.62 -10.80 30.14
CA GLU A 337 1.43 -9.88 31.28
C GLU A 337 0.99 -10.63 32.55
N ILE A 338 -0.04 -11.49 32.45
CA ILE A 338 -0.49 -12.33 33.58
C ILE A 338 0.65 -13.21 34.13
N ARG A 339 1.56 -13.65 33.26
CA ARG A 339 2.72 -14.45 33.66
C ARG A 339 3.80 -13.64 34.36
N SER A 340 4.03 -12.39 33.93
CA SER A 340 4.97 -11.52 34.65
C SER A 340 4.46 -11.17 36.04
N GLU A 341 3.16 -10.98 36.20
CA GLU A 341 2.57 -10.65 37.51
C GLU A 341 2.65 -11.82 38.52
N GLY A 342 2.48 -13.06 38.05
CA GLY A 342 2.54 -14.25 38.91
C GLY A 342 3.93 -14.49 39.54
N ASP A 343 5.01 -14.23 38.79
CA ASP A 343 6.39 -14.43 39.28
C ASP A 343 6.79 -13.38 40.35
N ASP A 344 6.24 -12.17 40.24
CA ASP A 344 6.53 -11.08 41.20
C ASP A 344 5.73 -11.22 42.51
N GLY A 345 4.52 -11.78 42.45
CA GLY A 345 3.68 -12.01 43.63
C GLY A 345 4.23 -13.08 44.58
N GLU A 346 4.84 -14.14 44.05
CA GLU A 346 5.41 -15.21 44.87
C GLU A 346 6.68 -14.73 45.60
N ARG A 347 7.52 -13.92 44.94
CA ARG A 347 8.72 -13.33 45.56
C ARG A 347 8.41 -12.34 46.67
N THR A 348 7.35 -11.54 46.56
CA THR A 348 6.99 -10.58 47.61
C THR A 348 6.35 -11.26 48.83
N SER A 349 5.67 -12.39 48.66
CA SER A 349 5.12 -13.17 49.78
C SER A 349 6.18 -13.89 50.63
N LEU A 350 7.33 -14.22 50.05
CA LEU A 350 8.43 -14.92 50.73
C LEU A 350 9.37 -14.00 51.54
N VAL A 351 9.32 -12.68 51.33
CA VAL A 351 10.23 -11.73 52.01
C VAL A 351 9.69 -11.21 53.36
N ILE A 352 8.41 -11.43 53.70
CA ILE A 352 7.80 -10.86 54.93
C ILE A 352 7.83 -11.82 56.15
N LYS A 353 8.40 -13.03 56.05
CA LYS A 353 8.38 -14.01 57.15
C LYS A 353 9.69 -14.17 57.96
N GLY A 354 10.57 -13.16 57.93
CA GLY A 354 11.86 -13.19 58.62
C GLY A 354 12.22 -11.92 59.43
N GLY A 355 11.22 -11.09 59.78
CA GLY A 355 11.44 -9.95 60.67
C GLY A 355 10.98 -10.27 62.08
N ASP A 356 11.95 -10.43 62.98
CA ASP A 356 11.73 -10.65 64.41
C ASP A 356 10.80 -9.59 65.02
N VAL A 357 9.82 -10.09 65.77
CA VAL A 357 9.02 -9.31 66.71
C VAL A 357 9.91 -9.01 67.90
N GLU A 358 10.59 -7.86 67.90
CA GLU A 358 11.10 -7.27 69.14
C GLU A 358 9.94 -6.61 69.88
N LEU A 359 9.54 -7.24 70.99
CA LEU A 359 8.73 -6.64 72.05
C LEU A 359 9.62 -5.69 72.86
N SER A 360 9.39 -4.38 72.75
CA SER A 360 9.82 -3.38 73.72
C SER A 360 8.68 -2.44 74.08
#